data_AF-A0A4R0VH45-F1
#
_entry.id   AF-A0A4R0VH45-F1
#
_cell.length_a   1.000
_cell.length_b   1.000
_cell.length_c   1.000
_cell.angle_alpha   90.00
_cell.angle_beta   90.00
_cell.angle_gamma   90.00
#
_symmetry.space_group_name_H-M   'P 1'
#
loop_
_entity.id
_entity.type
_entity.pdbx_description
1 polymer ?
#
loop_
_entity_poly.entity_id
_entity_poly.type
_entity_poly.pdbx_seq_one_letter_code
_entity_poly.pdbx_strand_id
1 'polypeptide(L)'
;MGALSITGIKPGSTSLKLTAGKITKTVPITVLSRNLLSYGPAEGNGLTATVNTDGSLHVTGTATGQWCGLSWTFPCPVQGTVKLSGTSIAGLSFNIKCLDAKGQQLGDQMNLGNSVMAIPAGTVSLFLNVISTEATPTAKDSDIRIQLESGTTAHDWMRPDNTSLKGGV
;
A
#
# COMPACT_ATOMS: atom_id res chain seq x y z
N MET A 1 -16.79 -35.86 7.00
CA MET A 1 -15.81 -34.91 7.55
C MET A 1 -16.48 -33.54 7.58
N GLY A 2 -16.62 -32.93 8.75
CA GLY A 2 -17.16 -31.56 8.87
C GLY A 2 -16.02 -30.55 8.73
N ALA A 3 -16.23 -29.49 7.96
CA ALA A 3 -15.30 -28.36 7.88
C ALA A 3 -15.83 -27.21 8.77
N LEU A 4 -14.92 -26.52 9.47
CA LEU A 4 -15.22 -25.23 10.09
C LEU A 4 -14.82 -24.11 9.12
N SER A 5 -15.77 -23.24 8.78
CA SER A 5 -15.51 -22.01 8.04
C SER A 5 -15.40 -20.83 9.00
N ILE A 6 -14.35 -20.02 8.85
CA ILE A 6 -14.07 -18.86 9.68
C ILE A 6 -13.82 -17.67 8.76
N THR A 7 -14.49 -16.55 9.02
CA THR A 7 -14.33 -15.31 8.26
C THR A 7 -13.77 -14.22 9.17
N GLY A 8 -12.64 -13.63 8.79
CA GLY A 8 -12.10 -12.45 9.45
C GLY A 8 -12.90 -11.21 9.10
N ILE A 9 -13.32 -10.43 10.11
CA ILE A 9 -14.13 -9.21 9.91
C ILE A 9 -13.28 -7.94 10.04
N LYS A 10 -12.29 -7.94 10.94
CA LYS A 10 -11.39 -6.80 11.18
C LYS A 10 -9.94 -7.29 11.32
N PRO A 11 -8.95 -6.52 10.86
CA PRO A 11 -7.55 -6.85 11.07
C PRO A 11 -7.20 -6.97 12.56
N GLY A 12 -6.22 -7.82 12.85
CA GLY A 12 -5.73 -8.06 14.20
C GLY A 12 -5.39 -9.51 14.47
N SER A 13 -4.84 -9.75 15.66
CA SER A 13 -4.43 -11.09 16.10
C SER A 13 -5.37 -11.61 17.19
N THR A 14 -5.72 -12.88 17.09
CA THR A 14 -6.52 -13.60 18.07
C THR A 14 -6.09 -15.07 18.09
N SER A 15 -6.76 -15.90 18.86
CA SER A 15 -6.54 -17.34 18.86
C SER A 15 -7.85 -18.09 18.83
N LEU A 16 -7.92 -19.13 18.01
CA LEU A 16 -9.00 -20.10 18.02
C LEU A 16 -8.68 -21.20 19.05
N LYS A 17 -9.55 -21.36 20.04
CA LYS A 17 -9.45 -22.47 21.01
C LYS A 17 -10.39 -23.59 20.58
N LEU A 18 -9.81 -24.72 20.18
CA LEU A 18 -10.52 -25.93 19.79
C LEU A 18 -10.50 -26.92 20.96
N THR A 19 -11.68 -27.30 21.45
CA THR A 19 -11.83 -28.28 22.53
C THR A 19 -12.68 -29.45 22.05
N ALA A 20 -12.14 -30.66 22.15
CA ALA A 20 -12.86 -31.91 21.89
C ALA A 20 -12.58 -32.90 23.02
N GLY A 21 -13.57 -33.10 23.90
CA GLY A 21 -13.40 -33.85 25.15
C GLY A 21 -12.29 -33.23 26.02
N LYS A 22 -11.25 -34.01 26.32
CA LYS A 22 -10.09 -33.57 27.12
C LYS A 22 -9.00 -32.88 26.30
N ILE A 23 -9.08 -32.90 24.96
CA ILE A 23 -8.06 -32.30 24.10
C ILE A 23 -8.39 -30.83 23.86
N THR A 24 -7.42 -29.95 24.14
CA THR A 24 -7.48 -28.53 23.80
C THR A 24 -6.32 -28.18 22.87
N LYS A 25 -6.60 -27.45 21.79
CA LYS A 25 -5.60 -26.85 20.90
C LYS A 25 -5.90 -25.37 20.72
N THR A 26 -4.88 -24.55 20.85
CA THR A 26 -4.95 -23.11 20.59
C THR A 26 -4.21 -22.83 19.29
N VAL A 27 -4.91 -22.25 18.32
CA VAL A 27 -4.37 -21.88 17.01
C VAL A 27 -4.32 -20.36 16.93
N PRO A 28 -3.15 -19.74 16.77
CA PRO A 28 -3.07 -18.30 16.54
C PRO A 28 -3.64 -17.96 15.16
N ILE A 29 -4.43 -16.89 15.09
CA ILE A 29 -5.04 -16.40 13.85
C ILE A 29 -4.73 -14.91 13.73
N THR A 30 -4.29 -14.49 12.55
CA THR A 30 -4.10 -13.07 12.22
C THR A 30 -4.95 -12.74 11.00
N VAL A 31 -5.79 -11.73 11.13
CA VAL A 31 -6.51 -11.11 10.02
C VAL A 31 -5.66 -9.96 9.51
N LEU A 32 -5.26 -10.02 8.26
CA LEU A 32 -4.41 -9.01 7.61
C LEU A 32 -5.22 -7.86 7.02
N SER A 33 -4.53 -6.78 6.72
CA SER A 33 -5.11 -5.66 6.00
C SER A 33 -5.44 -6.02 4.55
N ARG A 34 -6.52 -5.44 4.02
CA ARG A 34 -6.81 -5.46 2.59
C ARG A 34 -5.89 -4.53 1.80
N ASN A 35 -5.33 -3.53 2.48
CA ASN A 35 -4.42 -2.59 1.86
C ASN A 35 -3.05 -3.26 1.73
N LEU A 36 -2.75 -3.67 0.50
CA LEU A 36 -1.58 -4.42 0.09
C LEU A 36 -0.31 -3.56 0.03
N LEU A 37 -0.41 -2.26 0.32
CA LEU A 37 0.73 -1.36 0.30
C LEU A 37 1.64 -1.59 1.51
N SER A 38 2.89 -1.20 1.34
CA SER A 38 3.79 -0.95 2.45
C SER A 38 4.50 0.38 2.23
N TYR A 39 4.46 1.25 3.24
CA TYR A 39 5.09 2.56 3.22
C TYR A 39 5.48 2.96 4.64
N GLY A 40 6.01 4.16 4.83
CA GLY A 40 6.44 4.64 6.13
C GLY A 40 7.18 5.97 6.00
N PRO A 41 7.87 6.42 7.07
CA PRO A 41 8.56 7.70 7.03
C PRO A 41 9.62 7.76 5.91
N ALA A 42 9.69 8.89 5.22
CA ALA A 42 10.62 9.12 4.11
C ALA A 42 10.98 10.61 4.02
N GLU A 43 12.16 10.90 3.49
CA GLU A 43 12.62 12.26 3.19
C GLU A 43 13.41 12.23 1.88
N GLY A 44 13.15 13.17 1.00
CA GLY A 44 13.80 13.22 -0.30
C GLY A 44 13.13 14.20 -1.25
N ASN A 45 13.89 14.72 -2.22
CA ASN A 45 13.37 15.65 -3.23
C ASN A 45 12.62 16.86 -2.64
N GLY A 46 13.02 17.35 -1.46
CA GLY A 46 12.36 18.49 -0.81
C GLY A 46 11.01 18.18 -0.15
N LEU A 47 10.59 16.90 -0.15
CA LEU A 47 9.41 16.42 0.55
C LEU A 47 9.80 15.56 1.76
N THR A 48 8.93 15.58 2.76
CA THR A 48 9.00 14.71 3.94
C THR A 48 7.66 14.01 4.11
N ALA A 49 7.68 12.70 4.34
CA ALA A 49 6.51 11.94 4.73
C ALA A 49 6.68 11.41 6.16
N THR A 50 5.67 11.64 6.99
CA THR A 50 5.50 10.98 8.29
C THR A 50 4.24 10.11 8.26
N VAL A 51 4.06 9.27 9.28
CA VAL A 51 2.88 8.40 9.41
C VAL A 51 2.04 8.89 10.57
N ASN A 52 0.79 9.23 10.29
CA ASN A 52 -0.19 9.62 11.29
C ASN A 52 -0.60 8.41 12.17
N THR A 53 -1.23 8.69 13.31
CA THR A 53 -1.75 7.65 14.22
C THR A 53 -2.70 6.67 13.52
N ASP A 54 -3.50 7.14 12.56
CA ASP A 54 -4.42 6.29 11.79
C ASP A 54 -3.71 5.46 10.69
N GLY A 55 -2.43 5.72 10.42
CA GLY A 55 -1.62 5.08 9.39
C GLY A 55 -1.64 5.74 8.01
N SER A 56 -2.30 6.89 7.85
CA SER A 56 -2.16 7.72 6.66
C SER A 56 -0.78 8.37 6.59
N LEU A 57 -0.34 8.74 5.40
CA LEU A 57 0.92 9.47 5.21
C LEU A 57 0.65 10.97 5.27
N HIS A 58 1.35 11.68 6.13
CA HIS A 58 1.35 13.13 6.16
C HIS A 58 2.54 13.64 5.36
N VAL A 59 2.30 14.37 4.26
CA VAL A 59 3.34 14.84 3.34
C VAL A 59 3.50 16.35 3.45
N THR A 60 4.72 16.78 3.74
CA THR A 60 5.10 18.20 3.86
C THR A 60 6.29 18.54 2.97
N GLY A 61 6.52 19.84 2.78
CA GLY A 61 7.68 20.36 2.04
C GLY A 61 7.35 20.83 0.63
N THR A 62 8.37 21.16 -0.15
CA THR A 62 8.23 21.62 -1.54
C THR A 62 9.10 20.76 -2.41
N ALA A 63 8.49 20.06 -3.39
CA ALA A 63 9.26 19.20 -4.27
C ALA A 63 10.35 20.01 -5.00
N THR A 64 11.53 19.43 -5.20
CA THR A 64 12.65 20.10 -5.87
C THR A 64 12.42 20.33 -7.37
N GLY A 65 11.43 19.65 -7.96
CA GLY A 65 11.06 19.81 -9.35
C GLY A 65 9.83 18.99 -9.73
N GLN A 66 9.39 19.14 -10.97
CA GLN A 66 8.33 18.31 -11.54
C GLN A 66 8.81 16.85 -11.60
N TRP A 67 7.94 15.91 -11.25
CA TRP A 67 8.18 14.47 -11.21
C TRP A 67 9.16 13.99 -10.12
N CYS A 68 9.60 14.90 -9.26
CA CYS A 68 10.38 14.57 -8.07
C CYS A 68 9.44 14.26 -6.89
N GLY A 69 9.84 13.32 -6.02
CA GLY A 69 9.03 12.95 -4.87
C GLY A 69 9.60 11.82 -4.01
N LEU A 70 8.72 11.05 -3.39
CA LEU A 70 9.04 9.99 -2.44
C LEU A 70 8.62 8.63 -2.97
N SER A 71 9.41 7.60 -2.68
CA SER A 71 9.12 6.25 -3.14
C SER A 71 9.36 5.17 -2.08
N TRP A 72 8.70 4.03 -2.29
CA TRP A 72 8.83 2.82 -1.49
C TRP A 72 8.80 1.59 -2.39
N THR A 73 9.80 0.71 -2.26
CA THR A 73 9.81 -0.60 -2.91
C THR A 73 9.54 -1.69 -1.88
N PHE A 74 8.60 -2.58 -2.16
CA PHE A 74 8.25 -3.69 -1.27
C PHE A 74 7.91 -4.96 -2.06
N PRO A 75 8.03 -6.16 -1.46
CA PRO A 75 7.71 -7.41 -2.14
C PRO A 75 6.29 -7.41 -2.71
N CYS A 76 6.11 -8.03 -3.89
CA CYS A 76 4.82 -8.14 -4.53
C CYS A 76 3.89 -9.01 -3.66
N PRO A 77 2.80 -8.45 -3.10
CA PRO A 77 2.02 -9.14 -2.09
C PRO A 77 1.04 -10.15 -2.69
N VAL A 78 0.63 -9.97 -3.96
CA VAL A 78 -0.37 -10.80 -4.64
C VAL A 78 -0.07 -10.90 -6.12
N GLN A 79 -0.59 -11.95 -6.76
CA GLN A 79 -0.73 -12.04 -8.21
C GLN A 79 -2.21 -11.88 -8.60
N GLY A 80 -2.49 -11.45 -9.83
CA GLY A 80 -3.84 -11.27 -10.35
C GLY A 80 -4.28 -9.80 -10.42
N THR A 81 -5.60 -9.57 -10.50
CA THR A 81 -6.16 -8.21 -10.66
C THR A 81 -6.20 -7.48 -9.32
N VAL A 82 -5.78 -6.21 -9.34
CA VAL A 82 -5.81 -5.32 -8.18
C VAL A 82 -6.47 -3.99 -8.54
N LYS A 83 -7.01 -3.31 -7.52
CA LYS A 83 -7.63 -2.00 -7.57
C LYS A 83 -6.80 -1.01 -6.73
N LEU A 84 -6.36 0.08 -7.35
CA LEU A 84 -5.81 1.24 -6.68
C LEU A 84 -6.92 2.26 -6.39
N SER A 85 -6.93 2.79 -5.18
CA SER A 85 -7.82 3.86 -4.75
C SER A 85 -7.07 4.80 -3.82
N GLY A 86 -7.64 5.98 -3.61
CA GLY A 86 -7.09 6.95 -2.68
C GLY A 86 -7.44 8.38 -3.06
N THR A 87 -6.99 9.30 -2.23
CA THR A 87 -7.20 10.74 -2.43
C THR A 87 -5.89 11.38 -2.89
N SER A 88 -5.86 11.93 -4.09
CA SER A 88 -4.74 12.77 -4.55
C SER A 88 -4.81 14.15 -3.88
N ILE A 89 -3.66 14.73 -3.56
CA ILE A 89 -3.55 16.13 -3.14
C ILE A 89 -3.28 16.99 -4.39
N ALA A 90 -3.76 18.24 -4.39
CA ALA A 90 -3.45 19.19 -5.46
C ALA A 90 -1.92 19.29 -5.69
N GLY A 91 -1.51 19.04 -6.93
CA GLY A 91 -0.11 19.07 -7.34
C GLY A 91 0.70 17.80 -7.04
N LEU A 92 0.21 16.87 -6.22
CA LEU A 92 0.83 15.55 -6.01
C LEU A 92 0.02 14.44 -6.70
N SER A 93 0.73 13.51 -7.32
CA SER A 93 0.16 12.28 -7.85
C SER A 93 0.84 11.07 -7.21
N PHE A 94 0.12 9.96 -7.14
CA PHE A 94 0.70 8.68 -6.78
C PHE A 94 0.48 7.64 -7.87
N ASN A 95 1.46 6.76 -8.02
CA ASN A 95 1.42 5.64 -8.94
C ASN A 95 2.12 4.42 -8.36
N ILE A 96 1.81 3.26 -8.93
CA ILE A 96 2.45 1.98 -8.61
C ILE A 96 3.06 1.41 -9.87
N LYS A 97 4.32 0.97 -9.78
CA LYS A 97 5.00 0.23 -10.83
C LYS A 97 5.24 -1.20 -10.37
N CYS A 98 5.08 -2.14 -11.29
CA CYS A 98 5.44 -3.53 -11.08
C CYS A 98 6.89 -3.72 -11.52
N LEU A 99 7.74 -4.28 -10.66
CA LEU A 99 9.16 -4.47 -10.96
C LEU A 99 9.53 -5.96 -11.01
N ASP A 100 10.40 -6.31 -11.95
CA ASP A 100 11.01 -7.65 -12.03
C ASP A 100 12.18 -7.82 -11.05
N ALA A 101 12.80 -9.00 -11.06
CA ALA A 101 13.94 -9.33 -10.20
C ALA A 101 15.20 -8.47 -10.43
N LYS A 102 15.26 -7.71 -11.53
CA LYS A 102 16.35 -6.77 -11.85
C LYS A 102 15.97 -5.33 -11.53
N GLY A 103 14.76 -5.07 -10.98
CA GLY A 103 14.24 -3.74 -10.73
C GLY A 103 13.71 -3.03 -11.98
N GLN A 104 13.51 -3.76 -13.09
CA GLN A 104 12.97 -3.19 -14.31
C GLN A 104 11.45 -3.16 -14.26
N GLN A 105 10.86 -2.06 -14.73
CA GLN A 105 9.40 -1.94 -14.80
C GLN A 105 8.82 -2.94 -15.79
N LEU A 106 7.78 -3.67 -15.35
CA LEU A 106 6.94 -4.53 -16.16
C LEU A 106 5.58 -3.84 -16.38
N GLY A 107 5.18 -3.76 -17.65
CA GLY A 107 3.89 -3.20 -18.04
C GLY A 107 3.73 -1.71 -17.70
N ASP A 108 2.48 -1.25 -17.75
CA ASP A 108 2.12 0.13 -17.44
C ASP A 108 2.15 0.41 -15.94
N GLN A 109 2.30 1.68 -15.58
CA GLN A 109 2.12 2.13 -14.21
C GLN A 109 0.63 2.25 -13.88
N MET A 110 0.26 1.86 -12.67
CA MET A 110 -1.09 2.03 -12.12
C MET A 110 -1.22 3.42 -11.49
N ASN A 111 -2.31 4.12 -11.75
CA ASN A 111 -2.64 5.40 -11.12
C ASN A 111 -4.17 5.54 -11.04
N LEU A 112 -4.70 6.66 -10.56
CA LEU A 112 -6.15 6.81 -10.41
C LEU A 112 -6.92 6.75 -11.75
N GLY A 113 -6.30 7.17 -12.86
CA GLY A 113 -6.89 7.08 -14.21
C GLY A 113 -6.86 5.67 -14.81
N ASN A 114 -5.87 4.85 -14.44
CA ASN A 114 -5.79 3.42 -14.78
C ASN A 114 -5.70 2.59 -13.49
N SER A 115 -6.80 2.56 -12.73
CA SER A 115 -6.80 2.10 -11.35
C SER A 115 -7.12 0.62 -11.16
N VAL A 116 -7.46 -0.11 -12.22
CA VAL A 116 -7.67 -1.56 -12.16
C VAL A 116 -6.74 -2.22 -13.16
N MET A 117 -5.82 -3.05 -12.68
CA MET A 117 -4.91 -3.78 -13.58
C MET A 117 -4.58 -5.16 -13.02
N ALA A 118 -4.22 -6.07 -13.92
CA ALA A 118 -3.54 -7.30 -13.54
C ALA A 118 -2.07 -7.03 -13.25
N ILE A 119 -1.57 -7.57 -12.14
CA ILE A 119 -0.13 -7.64 -11.87
C ILE A 119 0.54 -8.49 -12.97
N PRO A 120 1.51 -7.94 -13.73
CA PRO A 120 2.20 -8.69 -14.77
C PRO A 120 2.95 -9.91 -14.21
N ALA A 121 2.98 -11.00 -14.98
CA ALA A 121 3.79 -12.16 -14.64
C ALA A 121 5.28 -11.77 -14.54
N GLY A 122 5.97 -12.32 -13.55
CA GLY A 122 7.38 -11.99 -13.27
C GLY A 122 7.59 -10.80 -12.34
N THR A 123 6.51 -10.12 -11.92
CA THR A 123 6.61 -9.08 -10.88
C THR A 123 7.04 -9.70 -9.56
N VAL A 124 8.13 -9.17 -8.98
CA VAL A 124 8.63 -9.60 -7.66
C VAL A 124 8.48 -8.51 -6.60
N SER A 125 8.41 -7.24 -7.01
CA SER A 125 8.21 -6.11 -6.12
C SER A 125 7.28 -5.07 -6.74
N LEU A 126 6.64 -4.29 -5.87
CA LEU A 126 5.90 -3.10 -6.23
C LEU A 126 6.67 -1.87 -5.78
N PHE A 127 6.60 -0.83 -6.59
CA PHE A 127 7.17 0.48 -6.33
C PHE A 127 6.05 1.50 -6.23
N LEU A 128 5.75 1.97 -5.02
CA LEU A 128 4.83 3.08 -4.79
C LEU A 128 5.60 4.40 -4.91
N ASN A 129 5.05 5.33 -5.68
CA ASN A 129 5.63 6.64 -5.89
C ASN A 129 4.62 7.73 -5.56
N VAL A 130 5.06 8.79 -4.88
CA VAL A 130 4.29 10.02 -4.59
C VAL A 130 5.11 11.20 -5.10
N ILE A 131 4.68 11.85 -6.18
CA ILE A 131 5.48 12.82 -6.94
C ILE A 131 4.74 14.11 -7.21
N SER A 132 5.49 15.21 -7.31
CA SER A 132 4.95 16.47 -7.82
C SER A 132 4.66 16.38 -9.31
N THR A 133 3.53 16.94 -9.72
CA THR A 133 3.11 17.10 -11.12
C THR A 133 3.22 18.55 -11.58
N GLU A 134 3.57 19.46 -10.68
CA GLU A 134 3.66 20.89 -10.93
C GLU A 134 4.98 21.25 -11.60
N ALA A 135 4.93 22.06 -12.66
CA ALA A 135 6.14 22.59 -13.30
C ALA A 135 6.95 23.47 -12.32
N THR A 136 6.26 24.22 -11.46
CA THR A 136 6.83 24.95 -10.33
C THR A 136 6.18 24.43 -9.06
N PRO A 137 6.82 23.51 -8.32
CA PRO A 137 6.24 22.92 -7.13
C PRO A 137 5.87 23.95 -6.06
N THR A 138 4.72 23.74 -5.44
CA THR A 138 4.25 24.52 -4.30
C THR A 138 4.42 23.74 -3.01
N ALA A 139 4.44 24.45 -1.88
CA ALA A 139 4.51 23.80 -0.57
C ALA A 139 3.28 22.88 -0.36
N LYS A 140 3.54 21.72 0.21
CA LYS A 140 2.57 20.71 0.59
C LYS A 140 2.53 20.61 2.11
N ASP A 141 1.33 20.34 2.62
CA ASP A 141 1.05 20.07 4.02
C ASP A 141 -0.31 19.37 4.09
N SER A 142 -0.32 18.05 3.85
CA SER A 142 -1.58 17.32 3.68
C SER A 142 -1.41 15.82 3.87
N ASP A 143 -2.51 15.18 4.27
CA ASP A 143 -2.58 13.74 4.46
C ASP A 143 -3.02 13.01 3.19
N ILE A 144 -2.38 11.90 2.87
CA ILE A 144 -2.78 10.97 1.82
C ILE A 144 -3.18 9.61 2.39
N ARG A 145 -4.29 9.12 1.85
CA ARG A 145 -4.79 7.76 2.05
C ARG A 145 -4.78 7.06 0.71
N ILE A 146 -3.83 6.15 0.54
CA ILE A 146 -3.66 5.33 -0.66
C ILE A 146 -3.99 3.89 -0.27
N GLN A 147 -4.72 3.17 -1.13
CA GLN A 147 -5.03 1.76 -0.95
C GLN A 147 -4.84 1.00 -2.26
N LEU A 148 -4.11 -0.11 -2.17
CA LEU A 148 -4.10 -1.14 -3.20
C LEU A 148 -4.79 -2.37 -2.62
N GLU A 149 -5.77 -2.93 -3.32
CA GLU A 149 -6.49 -4.13 -2.85
C GLU A 149 -6.72 -5.12 -3.98
N SER A 150 -6.86 -6.41 -3.64
CA SER A 150 -7.15 -7.45 -4.62
C SER A 150 -8.56 -7.30 -5.21
N GLY A 151 -8.70 -7.58 -6.49
CA GLY A 151 -9.96 -7.51 -7.23
C GLY A 151 -10.14 -6.18 -7.97
N THR A 152 -11.40 -5.86 -8.27
CA THR A 152 -11.77 -4.71 -9.12
C THR A 152 -12.56 -3.64 -8.37
N THR A 153 -12.88 -3.89 -7.10
CA THR A 153 -13.79 -3.05 -6.30
C THR A 153 -12.98 -2.28 -5.27
N ALA A 154 -13.19 -0.97 -5.23
CA ALA A 154 -12.62 -0.14 -4.17
C ALA A 154 -13.51 -0.21 -2.93
N HIS A 155 -12.89 -0.31 -1.78
CA HIS A 155 -13.55 -0.22 -0.49
C HIS A 155 -13.02 0.96 0.33
N ASP A 156 -13.64 1.19 1.49
CA ASP A 156 -13.16 2.17 2.45
C ASP A 156 -11.67 1.95 2.75
N TRP A 157 -10.95 3.06 2.88
CA TRP A 157 -9.53 3.04 3.14
C TRP A 157 -9.25 2.35 4.47
N MET A 158 -8.24 1.49 4.46
CA MET A 158 -7.72 0.83 5.64
C MET A 158 -6.21 0.99 5.71
N ARG A 159 -5.71 1.18 6.94
CA ARG A 159 -4.27 1.22 7.21
C ARG A 159 -3.58 -0.04 6.66
N PRO A 160 -2.45 0.08 5.94
CA PRO A 160 -1.66 -1.09 5.57
C PRO A 160 -1.01 -1.75 6.78
N ASP A 161 -0.71 -3.05 6.69
CA ASP A 161 -0.12 -3.78 7.82
C ASP A 161 1.25 -3.21 8.22
N ASN A 162 2.06 -2.83 7.23
CA ASN A 162 3.38 -2.24 7.43
C ASN A 162 3.41 -0.75 7.04
N THR A 163 3.40 0.11 8.07
CA THR A 163 3.60 1.56 7.96
C THR A 163 4.96 2.03 8.49
N SER A 164 5.95 1.13 8.62
CA SER A 164 7.30 1.44 9.11
C SER A 164 8.38 1.31 8.04
N LEU A 165 8.02 0.91 6.82
CA LEU A 165 8.95 0.80 5.70
C LEU A 165 9.52 2.17 5.36
N LYS A 166 10.83 2.34 5.55
CA LYS A 166 11.51 3.59 5.19
C LYS A 166 11.49 3.77 3.68
N GLY A 167 11.05 4.94 3.24
CA GLY A 167 11.08 5.34 1.83
C GLY A 167 12.27 6.24 1.51
N GLY A 168 12.35 6.65 0.25
CA GLY A 168 13.41 7.51 -0.27
C GLY A 168 13.25 7.77 -1.77
N VAL A 169 14.23 8.46 -2.35
CA VAL A 169 14.25 8.81 -3.79
C VAL A 169 14.54 7.60 -4.66
#